data_AF-A0A0F4VB95-F1
#
_entry.id   AF-A0A0F4VB95-F1
#
_cell.length_a   1.000
_cell.length_b   1.000
_cell.length_c   1.000
_cell.angle_alpha   90.00
_cell.angle_beta   90.00
_cell.angle_gamma   90.00
#
_symmetry.space_group_name_H-M   'P 1'
#
loop_
_entity.id
_entity.type
_entity.pdbx_description
1 polymer ?
#
loop_
_entity_poly.entity_id
_entity_poly.type
_entity_poly.pdbx_seq_one_letter_code
_entity_poly.pdbx_strand_id
1 'polypeptide(L)'
;MIHITLSDGSLREYDQPLSVYELAASIGPGLAKAAVAGRVDGILVDCEFMIEADARVSIVTPQEPDGLEILRRSCALMLAMAVKQLHPQVQLHAGTALGDGFFHEFSVERSLTPADLPLIEARMQALAATNHSIRRQGKTPLYRLGDVESTTAGPHVPATRVLQAFTLDHISGTLPQRIYGTCWSCQQELENWRTPPHVMIVSMDERQADYAQSVTEALRRSGVRARADLRHEKVRQKIREHSQHVPYLVVIGEKEKAGEFVSVRSRTGEDFGRMGVETVCEWLNQARSHTIM
;
A
#
# COMPACT_ATOMS: atom_id res chain seq x y z
N MET A 1 2.13 -35.11 15.61
CA MET A 1 0.79 -34.55 15.38
C MET A 1 0.79 -33.11 15.85
N ILE A 2 0.41 -32.21 14.95
CA ILE A 2 0.35 -30.75 15.15
C ILE A 2 -1.12 -30.35 15.08
N HIS A 3 -1.56 -29.54 16.04
CA HIS A 3 -2.92 -29.03 16.12
C HIS A 3 -2.95 -27.56 15.67
N ILE A 4 -3.69 -27.29 14.59
CA ILE A 4 -3.87 -25.94 14.05
C ILE A 4 -5.28 -25.46 14.35
N THR A 5 -5.38 -24.36 15.10
CA THR A 5 -6.66 -23.68 15.37
C THR A 5 -6.87 -22.58 14.33
N LEU A 6 -7.94 -22.67 13.54
CA LEU A 6 -8.29 -21.68 12.54
C LEU A 6 -9.04 -20.47 13.13
N SER A 7 -9.23 -19.42 12.34
CA SER A 7 -9.90 -18.18 12.76
C SER A 7 -11.37 -18.37 13.16
N ASP A 8 -12.04 -19.38 12.60
CA ASP A 8 -13.40 -19.78 12.96
C ASP A 8 -13.47 -20.65 14.23
N GLY A 9 -12.31 -20.93 14.85
CA GLY A 9 -12.20 -21.79 16.03
C GLY A 9 -12.14 -23.29 15.70
N SER A 10 -12.24 -23.68 14.43
CA SER A 10 -12.09 -25.08 14.05
C SER A 10 -10.67 -25.58 14.27
N LEU A 11 -10.55 -26.86 14.64
CA LEU A 11 -9.27 -27.53 14.86
C LEU A 11 -8.96 -28.46 13.68
N ARG A 12 -7.71 -28.44 13.22
CA ARG A 12 -7.20 -29.38 12.23
C ARG A 12 -5.94 -30.06 12.74
N GLU A 13 -5.81 -31.34 12.42
CA GLU A 13 -4.70 -32.18 12.84
C GLU A 13 -3.84 -32.57 11.64
N TYR A 14 -2.52 -32.48 11.82
CA TYR A 14 -1.53 -32.84 10.80
C TYR A 14 -0.42 -33.68 11.40
N ASP A 15 0.00 -34.74 10.72
CA ASP A 15 1.03 -35.65 11.24
C ASP A 15 2.46 -35.13 11.08
N GLN A 16 2.66 -34.12 10.23
CA GLN A 16 3.96 -33.53 9.92
C GLN A 16 3.87 -32.00 9.82
N PRO A 17 5.00 -31.28 10.01
CA PRO A 17 5.08 -29.85 9.72
C PRO A 17 4.61 -29.55 8.30
N LEU A 18 3.94 -28.41 8.14
CA LEU A 18 3.43 -27.94 6.86
C LEU A 18 3.58 -26.42 6.75
N SER A 19 3.72 -25.94 5.54
CA SER A 19 3.73 -24.50 5.26
C SER A 19 2.33 -23.88 5.40
N VAL A 20 2.29 -22.57 5.58
CA VAL A 20 1.04 -21.78 5.49
C VAL A 20 0.30 -22.04 4.17
N TYR A 21 1.03 -22.16 3.07
CA TYR A 21 0.45 -22.47 1.76
C TYR A 21 -0.20 -23.86 1.73
N GLU A 22 0.46 -24.89 2.25
CA GLU A 22 -0.08 -26.25 2.33
C GLU A 22 -1.30 -26.33 3.24
N LEU A 23 -1.28 -25.60 4.36
CA LEU A 23 -2.46 -25.43 5.21
C LEU A 23 -3.63 -24.84 4.41
N ALA A 24 -3.40 -23.72 3.71
CA ALA A 24 -4.42 -23.09 2.86
C ALA A 24 -4.96 -24.04 1.78
N ALA A 25 -4.06 -24.82 1.15
CA ALA A 25 -4.42 -25.81 0.14
C ALA A 25 -5.29 -26.96 0.71
N SER A 26 -5.00 -27.40 1.95
CA SER A 26 -5.79 -28.41 2.65
C SER A 26 -7.18 -27.92 3.06
N ILE A 27 -7.37 -26.60 3.21
CA ILE A 27 -8.68 -25.98 3.43
C ILE A 27 -9.44 -25.90 2.11
N GLY A 28 -8.78 -25.44 1.05
CA GLY A 28 -9.33 -25.51 -0.29
C GLY A 28 -8.43 -24.84 -1.34
N PRO A 29 -8.47 -25.30 -2.60
CA PRO A 29 -7.59 -24.79 -3.66
C PRO A 29 -7.82 -23.31 -3.97
N GLY A 30 -9.06 -22.82 -3.79
CA GLY A 30 -9.37 -21.39 -3.94
C GLY A 30 -8.67 -20.52 -2.90
N LEU A 31 -8.64 -20.96 -1.64
CA LEU A 31 -7.98 -20.24 -0.56
C LEU A 31 -6.45 -20.24 -0.75
N ALA A 32 -5.87 -21.38 -1.12
CA ALA A 32 -4.44 -21.47 -1.46
C ALA A 32 -4.05 -20.51 -2.59
N LYS A 33 -4.90 -20.39 -3.62
CA LYS A 33 -4.68 -19.46 -4.74
C LYS A 33 -4.77 -18.00 -4.31
N ALA A 34 -5.63 -17.68 -3.35
CA ALA A 34 -5.85 -16.33 -2.83
C ALA A 34 -4.86 -15.92 -1.73
N ALA A 35 -4.18 -16.87 -1.08
CA ALA A 35 -3.28 -16.61 0.03
C ALA A 35 -2.07 -15.75 -0.41
N VAL A 36 -1.85 -14.64 0.32
CA VAL A 36 -0.65 -13.81 0.18
C VAL A 36 0.32 -13.94 1.34
N ALA A 37 -0.18 -14.37 2.51
CA ALA A 37 0.59 -14.62 3.72
C ALA A 37 -0.22 -15.49 4.68
N GLY A 38 0.37 -15.80 5.83
CA GLY A 38 -0.34 -16.34 6.99
C GLY A 38 -0.15 -15.44 8.19
N ARG A 39 -1.02 -15.61 9.19
CA ARG A 39 -0.82 -15.11 10.53
C ARG A 39 -0.73 -16.29 11.48
N VAL A 40 0.41 -16.49 12.10
CA VAL A 40 0.68 -17.58 13.04
C VAL A 40 0.88 -16.96 14.42
N ASP A 41 -0.01 -17.28 15.36
CA ASP A 41 -0.03 -16.71 16.72
C ASP A 41 0.04 -15.18 16.76
N GLY A 42 -0.69 -14.55 15.83
CA GLY A 42 -0.75 -13.09 15.69
C GLY A 42 0.35 -12.48 14.81
N ILE A 43 1.39 -13.23 14.45
CA ILE A 43 2.53 -12.73 13.68
C ILE A 43 2.33 -13.00 12.19
N LEU A 44 2.50 -11.98 11.36
CA LEU A 44 2.48 -12.12 9.90
C LEU A 44 3.72 -12.85 9.39
N VAL A 45 3.52 -13.87 8.56
CA VAL A 45 4.57 -14.73 8.00
C VAL A 45 4.30 -15.03 6.53
N ASP A 46 5.36 -15.36 5.77
CA ASP A 46 5.22 -15.72 4.35
C ASP A 46 4.41 -17.01 4.17
N CYS A 47 3.86 -17.22 2.96
CA CYS A 47 3.19 -18.47 2.60
C CYS A 47 4.10 -19.71 2.72
N GLU A 48 5.42 -19.55 2.59
CA GLU A 48 6.41 -20.62 2.72
C GLU A 48 6.82 -20.89 4.18
N PHE A 49 6.30 -20.13 5.16
CA PHE A 49 6.63 -20.32 6.56
C PHE A 49 6.13 -21.69 7.05
N MET A 50 7.05 -22.46 7.65
CA MET A 50 6.78 -23.79 8.20
C MET A 50 6.16 -23.70 9.59
N ILE A 51 5.01 -24.34 9.76
CA ILE A 51 4.32 -24.52 11.04
C ILE A 51 4.78 -25.87 11.61
N GLU A 52 5.62 -25.83 12.64
CA GLU A 52 6.29 -27.01 13.21
C GLU A 52 5.67 -27.46 14.55
N ALA A 53 4.78 -26.64 15.13
CA ALA A 53 4.14 -26.88 16.41
C ALA A 53 2.70 -26.35 16.41
N ASP A 54 1.95 -26.69 17.45
CA ASP A 54 0.57 -26.24 17.65
C ASP A 54 0.50 -24.71 17.59
N ALA A 55 -0.45 -24.19 16.82
CA ALA A 55 -0.56 -22.75 16.58
C ALA A 55 -1.98 -22.32 16.22
N ARG A 56 -2.29 -21.05 16.46
CA ARG A 56 -3.46 -20.38 15.88
C ARG A 56 -3.08 -19.77 14.54
N VAL A 57 -3.78 -20.15 13.47
CA VAL A 57 -3.44 -19.72 12.12
C VAL A 57 -4.64 -19.12 11.40
N SER A 58 -4.44 -17.96 10.77
CA SER A 58 -5.37 -17.41 9.78
C SER A 58 -4.66 -17.18 8.46
N ILE A 59 -5.31 -17.51 7.35
CA ILE A 59 -4.78 -17.21 6.01
C ILE A 59 -5.09 -15.75 5.68
N VAL A 60 -4.08 -15.00 5.25
CA VAL A 60 -4.22 -13.60 4.87
C VAL A 60 -4.45 -13.52 3.36
N THR A 61 -5.49 -12.81 2.97
CA THR A 61 -5.90 -12.61 1.57
C THR A 61 -5.79 -11.13 1.16
N PRO A 62 -5.70 -10.80 -0.13
CA PRO A 62 -5.67 -9.43 -0.64
C PRO A 62 -6.82 -8.53 -0.23
N GLN A 63 -7.93 -9.10 0.25
CA GLN A 63 -9.13 -8.36 0.66
C GLN A 63 -8.98 -7.76 2.07
N GLU A 64 -7.97 -8.19 2.84
CA GLU A 64 -7.71 -7.71 4.18
C GLU A 64 -6.72 -6.53 4.18
N PRO A 65 -6.76 -5.63 5.18
CA PRO A 65 -5.81 -4.52 5.28
C PRO A 65 -4.34 -4.96 5.21
N ASP A 66 -3.97 -5.97 5.99
CA ASP A 66 -2.60 -6.52 5.97
C ASP A 66 -2.26 -7.13 4.61
N GLY A 67 -3.24 -7.74 3.93
CA GLY A 67 -3.07 -8.28 2.58
C GLY A 67 -2.79 -7.20 1.54
N LEU A 68 -3.53 -6.07 1.61
CA LEU A 68 -3.28 -4.90 0.76
C LEU A 68 -1.88 -4.30 1.02
N GLU A 69 -1.45 -4.23 2.28
CA GLU A 69 -0.10 -3.76 2.60
C GLU A 69 0.98 -4.69 2.02
N ILE A 70 0.80 -6.01 2.11
CA ILE A 70 1.70 -7.01 1.51
C ILE A 70 1.76 -6.86 -0.02
N LEU A 71 0.62 -6.61 -0.68
CA LEU A 71 0.59 -6.31 -2.11
C LEU A 71 1.42 -5.07 -2.45
N ARG A 72 1.20 -3.97 -1.72
CA ARG A 72 1.89 -2.69 -1.93
C ARG A 72 3.40 -2.81 -1.71
N ARG A 73 3.81 -3.49 -0.63
CA ARG A 73 5.22 -3.78 -0.34
C ARG A 73 5.87 -4.59 -1.46
N SER A 74 5.14 -5.58 -1.99
CA SER A 74 5.61 -6.41 -3.10
C SER A 74 5.65 -5.66 -4.44
N CYS A 75 4.73 -4.72 -4.67
CA CYS A 75 4.78 -3.81 -5.82
C CYS A 75 5.99 -2.88 -5.77
N ALA A 76 6.41 -2.39 -4.60
CA ALA A 76 7.65 -1.63 -4.46
C ALA A 76 8.86 -2.45 -4.93
N LEU A 77 8.94 -3.72 -4.52
CA LEU A 77 10.02 -4.62 -4.93
C LEU A 77 9.98 -4.91 -6.45
N MET A 78 8.80 -5.12 -7.02
CA MET A 78 8.62 -5.30 -8.46
C MET A 78 8.99 -4.04 -9.25
N LEU A 79 8.66 -2.85 -8.74
CA LEU A 79 9.08 -1.57 -9.30
C LEU A 79 10.61 -1.44 -9.32
N ALA A 80 11.29 -1.82 -8.23
CA ALA A 80 12.76 -1.86 -8.22
C ALA A 80 13.33 -2.78 -9.30
N MET A 81 12.77 -3.99 -9.46
CA MET A 81 13.18 -4.91 -10.53
C MET A 81 12.95 -4.30 -11.92
N ALA A 82 11.80 -3.67 -12.15
CA ALA A 82 11.48 -3.03 -13.43
C ALA A 82 12.48 -1.90 -13.77
N VAL A 83 12.73 -1.01 -12.81
CA VAL A 83 13.69 0.10 -13.00
C VAL A 83 15.11 -0.43 -13.17
N LYS A 84 15.53 -1.44 -12.41
CA LYS A 84 16.87 -2.06 -12.56
C LYS A 84 17.08 -2.68 -13.94
N GLN A 85 16.05 -3.28 -14.53
CA GLN A 85 16.13 -3.86 -15.87
C GLN A 85 16.15 -2.79 -16.98
N LEU A 86 15.45 -1.67 -16.79
CA LEU A 86 15.46 -0.54 -17.74
C LEU A 86 16.71 0.34 -17.59
N HIS A 87 17.25 0.42 -16.38
CA HIS A 87 18.40 1.25 -16.02
C HIS A 87 19.40 0.41 -15.20
N PRO A 88 20.26 -0.39 -15.84
CA PRO A 88 21.14 -1.35 -15.14
C PRO A 88 22.06 -0.72 -14.08
N GLN A 89 22.46 0.54 -14.27
CA GLN A 89 23.34 1.28 -13.36
C GLN A 89 22.60 1.96 -12.20
N VAL A 90 21.27 1.86 -12.13
CA VAL A 90 20.50 2.46 -11.02
C VAL A 90 20.95 1.88 -9.68
N GLN A 91 21.08 2.77 -8.70
CA GLN A 91 21.24 2.39 -7.30
C GLN A 91 19.86 2.42 -6.63
N LEU A 92 19.52 1.31 -6.00
CA LEU A 92 18.27 1.13 -5.26
C LEU A 92 18.49 1.56 -3.81
N HIS A 93 17.58 2.37 -3.26
CA HIS A 93 17.57 2.73 -1.84
C HIS A 93 16.35 2.10 -1.15
N ALA A 94 15.58 2.87 -0.38
CA ALA A 94 14.42 2.36 0.32
C ALA A 94 13.19 2.24 -0.60
N GLY A 95 12.40 1.19 -0.39
CA GLY A 95 11.09 1.03 -1.02
C GLY A 95 10.14 0.26 -0.12
N THR A 96 8.91 0.74 0.00
CA THR A 96 7.91 0.15 0.90
C THR A 96 6.49 0.61 0.54
N ALA A 97 5.50 0.04 1.20
CA ALA A 97 4.13 0.51 1.15
C ALA A 97 4.00 1.90 1.80
N LEU A 98 3.10 2.73 1.27
CA LEU A 98 2.81 4.07 1.77
C LEU A 98 1.34 4.43 1.48
N GLY A 99 0.51 4.49 2.52
CA GLY A 99 -0.93 4.72 2.40
C GLY A 99 -1.59 3.74 1.43
N ASP A 100 -2.33 4.25 0.44
CA ASP A 100 -2.98 3.47 -0.62
C ASP A 100 -2.02 2.85 -1.66
N GLY A 101 -0.72 3.04 -1.50
CA GLY A 101 0.24 2.71 -2.52
C GLY A 101 1.59 2.32 -1.98
N PHE A 102 2.60 2.64 -2.76
CA PHE A 102 3.98 2.28 -2.51
C PHE A 102 4.90 3.30 -3.17
N PHE A 103 6.15 3.32 -2.73
CA PHE A 103 7.19 4.05 -3.43
C PHE A 103 8.48 3.24 -3.44
N HIS A 104 9.39 3.64 -4.32
CA HIS A 104 10.78 3.22 -4.25
C HIS A 104 11.71 4.38 -4.61
N GLU A 105 12.82 4.47 -3.89
CA GLU A 105 13.88 5.46 -4.08
C GLU A 105 14.99 4.93 -4.99
N PHE A 106 15.48 5.81 -5.86
CA PHE A 106 16.47 5.53 -6.88
C PHE A 106 17.51 6.65 -6.99
N SER A 107 18.78 6.27 -7.15
CA SER A 107 19.77 7.16 -7.73
C SER A 107 20.09 6.71 -9.15
N VAL A 108 19.85 7.60 -10.11
CA VAL A 108 20.02 7.39 -11.55
C VAL A 108 21.00 8.43 -12.11
N GLU A 109 21.80 8.05 -13.10
CA GLU A 109 22.67 9.01 -13.80
C GLU A 109 21.86 10.02 -14.62
N ARG A 110 20.87 9.51 -15.38
CA ARG A 110 19.86 10.33 -16.07
C ARG A 110 18.64 10.43 -15.19
N SER A 111 18.23 11.65 -14.83
CA SER A 111 16.98 11.88 -14.10
C SER A 111 15.78 11.25 -14.83
N LEU A 112 14.98 10.51 -14.07
CA LEU A 112 13.68 10.02 -14.49
C LEU A 112 12.68 11.16 -14.51
N THR A 113 11.78 11.13 -15.47
CA THR A 113 10.76 12.14 -15.75
C THR A 113 9.38 11.49 -15.83
N PRO A 114 8.29 12.25 -15.76
CA PRO A 114 6.94 11.70 -15.94
C PRO A 114 6.74 10.94 -17.25
N ALA A 115 7.52 11.25 -18.30
CA ALA A 115 7.48 10.53 -19.57
C ALA A 115 8.04 9.10 -19.50
N ASP A 116 8.83 8.78 -18.47
CA ASP A 116 9.39 7.44 -18.26
C ASP A 116 8.39 6.52 -17.52
N LEU A 117 7.37 7.07 -16.83
CA LEU A 117 6.39 6.29 -16.07
C LEU A 117 5.65 5.23 -16.89
N PRO A 118 5.13 5.52 -18.10
CA PRO A 118 4.43 4.50 -18.89
C PRO A 118 5.33 3.33 -19.30
N LEU A 119 6.62 3.60 -19.56
CA LEU A 119 7.59 2.55 -19.90
C LEU A 119 7.87 1.65 -18.70
N ILE A 120 8.05 2.24 -17.51
CA ILE A 120 8.30 1.51 -16.26
C ILE A 120 7.05 0.69 -15.88
N GLU A 121 5.86 1.28 -15.96
CA GLU A 121 4.60 0.59 -15.68
C GLU A 121 4.38 -0.59 -16.64
N ALA A 122 4.61 -0.40 -17.95
CA ALA A 122 4.53 -1.49 -18.93
C ALA A 122 5.53 -2.61 -18.61
N ARG A 123 6.74 -2.28 -18.15
CA ARG A 123 7.70 -3.29 -17.71
C ARG A 123 7.22 -4.03 -16.47
N MET A 124 6.66 -3.33 -15.49
CA MET A 124 6.05 -3.97 -14.31
C MET A 124 4.91 -4.92 -14.69
N GLN A 125 4.06 -4.55 -15.66
CA GLN A 125 2.97 -5.41 -16.15
C GLN A 125 3.52 -6.69 -16.80
N ALA A 126 4.60 -6.60 -17.57
CA ALA A 126 5.28 -7.77 -18.12
C ALA A 126 5.89 -8.67 -17.02
N LEU A 127 6.41 -8.06 -15.95
CA LEU A 127 6.98 -8.79 -14.80
C LEU A 127 5.88 -9.49 -13.97
N ALA A 128 4.71 -8.89 -13.84
CA ALA A 128 3.54 -9.51 -13.24
C ALA A 128 3.10 -10.75 -14.05
N ALA A 129 3.04 -10.64 -15.38
CA ALA A 129 2.64 -11.73 -16.27
C ALA A 129 3.61 -12.94 -16.28
N THR A 130 4.88 -12.73 -15.93
CA THR A 130 5.93 -13.77 -15.98
C THR A 130 6.08 -14.59 -14.69
N ASN A 131 5.30 -14.28 -13.65
CA ASN A 131 5.22 -15.08 -12.41
C ASN A 131 6.56 -15.38 -11.73
N HIS A 132 7.41 -14.35 -11.58
CA HIS A 132 8.65 -14.47 -10.83
C HIS A 132 8.35 -14.75 -9.36
N SER A 133 9.04 -15.72 -8.76
CA SER A 133 8.94 -16.01 -7.32
C SER A 133 9.63 -14.92 -6.51
N ILE A 134 8.99 -14.50 -5.41
CA ILE A 134 9.60 -13.62 -4.41
C ILE A 134 9.90 -14.51 -3.20
N ARG A 135 11.19 -14.67 -2.86
CA ARG A 135 11.58 -15.59 -1.79
C ARG A 135 12.39 -14.91 -0.70
N ARG A 136 12.07 -15.26 0.54
CA ARG A 136 12.87 -14.92 1.71
C ARG A 136 14.16 -15.75 1.73
N GLN A 137 15.28 -15.12 2.02
CA GLN A 137 16.60 -15.75 2.10
C GLN A 137 16.94 -16.00 3.57
N GLY A 138 16.84 -17.26 3.98
CA GLY A 138 17.18 -17.69 5.34
C GLY A 138 16.26 -17.12 6.41
N LYS A 139 16.80 -16.92 7.62
CA LYS A 139 16.04 -16.42 8.78
C LYS A 139 15.95 -14.90 8.85
N THR A 140 16.71 -14.20 8.01
CA THR A 140 16.75 -12.74 7.93
C THR A 140 15.60 -12.27 7.03
N PRO A 141 14.99 -11.09 7.27
CA PRO A 141 14.01 -10.47 6.37
C PRO A 141 14.59 -9.97 5.03
N LEU A 142 15.49 -10.74 4.41
CA LEU A 142 16.08 -10.45 3.11
C LEU A 142 15.25 -11.16 2.03
N TYR A 143 14.67 -10.42 1.10
CA TYR A 143 13.91 -10.96 -0.02
C TYR A 143 14.68 -10.80 -1.32
N ARG A 144 14.55 -11.80 -2.20
CA ARG A 144 15.11 -11.77 -3.55
C ARG A 144 14.01 -11.86 -4.60
N LEU A 145 14.07 -10.98 -5.59
CA LEU A 145 13.25 -10.97 -6.79
C LEU A 145 14.13 -10.72 -8.01
N GLY A 146 14.48 -11.78 -8.74
CA GLY A 146 15.52 -11.72 -9.77
C GLY A 146 16.86 -11.31 -9.16
N ASP A 147 17.49 -10.28 -9.73
CA ASP A 147 18.76 -9.72 -9.25
C ASP A 147 18.59 -8.60 -8.21
N VAL A 148 17.34 -8.35 -7.77
CA VAL A 148 17.05 -7.35 -6.73
C VAL A 148 16.93 -8.05 -5.38
N GLU A 149 17.64 -7.49 -4.41
CA GLU A 149 17.53 -7.86 -3.01
C GLU A 149 16.96 -6.68 -2.22
N SER A 150 16.09 -6.97 -1.25
CA SER A 150 15.53 -5.95 -0.38
C SER A 150 15.36 -6.50 1.03
N THR A 151 15.72 -5.69 2.03
CA THR A 151 15.49 -6.02 3.43
C THR A 151 14.22 -5.32 3.89
N THR A 152 13.17 -6.06 4.21
CA THR A 152 11.84 -5.51 4.52
C THR A 152 11.21 -6.18 5.74
N ALA A 153 10.58 -5.40 6.60
CA ALA A 153 9.80 -5.97 7.69
C ALA A 153 8.48 -6.53 7.15
N GLY A 154 8.23 -7.82 7.41
CA GLY A 154 6.99 -8.51 7.06
C GLY A 154 7.03 -9.23 5.71
N PRO A 155 5.98 -10.02 5.43
CA PRO A 155 5.97 -10.95 4.31
C PRO A 155 5.81 -10.26 2.95
N HIS A 156 6.12 -11.00 1.89
CA HIS A 156 5.82 -10.62 0.51
C HIS A 156 4.83 -11.61 -0.11
N VAL A 157 4.16 -11.20 -1.20
CA VAL A 157 3.38 -12.15 -1.99
C VAL A 157 4.29 -13.25 -2.53
N PRO A 158 3.79 -14.48 -2.72
CA PRO A 158 4.63 -15.59 -3.18
C PRO A 158 5.20 -15.40 -4.59
N ALA A 159 4.53 -14.64 -5.46
CA ALA A 159 4.98 -14.39 -6.82
C ALA A 159 4.37 -13.14 -7.45
N THR A 160 5.02 -12.60 -8.48
CA THR A 160 4.59 -11.38 -9.18
C THR A 160 3.23 -11.48 -9.86
N ARG A 161 2.76 -12.69 -10.21
CA ARG A 161 1.42 -12.87 -10.82
C ARG A 161 0.25 -12.46 -9.92
N VAL A 162 0.51 -12.30 -8.62
CA VAL A 162 -0.49 -11.84 -7.66
C VAL A 162 -0.72 -10.32 -7.80
N LEU A 163 0.27 -9.59 -8.30
CA LEU A 163 0.25 -8.14 -8.45
C LEU A 163 -0.38 -7.75 -9.78
N GLN A 164 -1.71 -7.64 -9.83
CA GLN A 164 -2.44 -7.42 -11.09
C GLN A 164 -3.05 -6.03 -11.24
N ALA A 165 -3.37 -5.37 -10.12
CA ALA A 165 -4.03 -4.07 -10.13
C ALA A 165 -3.12 -3.02 -9.48
N PHE A 166 -2.28 -2.39 -10.30
CA PHE A 166 -1.40 -1.31 -9.89
C PHE A 166 -1.25 -0.25 -10.98
N THR A 167 -0.79 0.94 -10.61
CA THR A 167 -0.42 1.99 -11.55
C THR A 167 0.63 2.92 -10.92
N LEU A 168 1.49 3.54 -11.74
CA LEU A 168 2.43 4.57 -11.32
C LEU A 168 1.84 5.95 -11.58
N ASP A 169 2.01 6.87 -10.65
CA ASP A 169 1.34 8.18 -10.71
C ASP A 169 2.30 9.38 -10.68
N HIS A 170 3.43 9.27 -9.99
CA HIS A 170 4.28 10.43 -9.74
C HIS A 170 5.75 10.09 -9.61
N ILE A 171 6.61 11.05 -9.98
CA ILE A 171 8.03 11.05 -9.65
C ILE A 171 8.35 12.32 -8.87
N SER A 172 8.98 12.19 -7.71
CA SER A 172 9.44 13.33 -6.92
C SER A 172 10.94 13.26 -6.62
N GLY A 173 11.50 14.38 -6.16
CA GLY A 173 12.91 14.48 -5.79
C GLY A 173 13.87 14.69 -6.96
N THR A 174 15.13 14.95 -6.64
CA THR A 174 16.20 15.20 -7.62
C THR A 174 17.28 14.12 -7.52
N LEU A 175 17.79 13.86 -6.31
CA LEU A 175 18.66 12.73 -6.02
C LEU A 175 18.67 12.47 -4.49
N PRO A 176 18.20 11.32 -3.99
CA PRO A 176 17.50 10.28 -4.75
C PRO A 176 16.14 10.78 -5.31
N GLN A 177 15.67 10.15 -6.39
CA GLN A 177 14.31 10.31 -6.91
C GLN A 177 13.41 9.21 -6.34
N ARG A 178 12.14 9.52 -6.14
CA ARG A 178 11.10 8.57 -5.75
C ARG A 178 10.09 8.40 -6.85
N ILE A 179 9.78 7.15 -7.17
CA ILE A 179 8.63 6.80 -8.00
C ILE A 179 7.53 6.30 -7.07
N TYR A 180 6.33 6.85 -7.23
CA TYR A 180 5.14 6.46 -6.48
C TYR A 180 4.18 5.69 -7.39
N GLY A 181 3.44 4.79 -6.77
CA GLY A 181 2.34 4.09 -7.41
C GLY A 181 1.34 3.59 -6.38
N THR A 182 0.20 3.10 -6.87
CA THR A 182 -0.84 2.48 -6.04
C THR A 182 -1.03 1.01 -6.40
N CYS A 183 -1.47 0.20 -5.44
CA CYS A 183 -1.80 -1.20 -5.67
C CYS A 183 -3.06 -1.59 -4.87
N TRP A 184 -3.93 -2.34 -5.52
CA TRP A 184 -5.23 -2.80 -5.02
C TRP A 184 -5.40 -4.30 -5.21
N SER A 185 -6.41 -4.88 -4.54
CA SER A 185 -6.64 -6.33 -4.61
C SER A 185 -7.15 -6.78 -5.98
N CYS A 186 -7.83 -5.89 -6.70
CA CYS A 186 -8.39 -6.15 -8.03
C CYS A 186 -8.55 -4.88 -8.86
N GLN A 187 -8.78 -5.06 -10.16
CA GLN A 187 -8.92 -3.97 -11.12
C GLN A 187 -10.10 -3.04 -10.80
N GLN A 188 -11.22 -3.58 -10.31
CA GLN A 188 -12.38 -2.79 -9.92
C GLN A 188 -12.07 -1.81 -8.78
N GLU A 189 -11.28 -2.24 -7.79
CA GLU A 189 -10.86 -1.35 -6.69
C GLU A 189 -9.92 -0.26 -7.18
N LEU A 190 -9.00 -0.57 -8.10
CA LEU A 190 -8.13 0.42 -8.72
C LEU A 190 -8.96 1.47 -9.51
N GLU A 191 -9.97 1.03 -10.25
CA GLU A 191 -10.89 1.93 -10.98
C GLU A 191 -11.72 2.81 -10.04
N ASN A 192 -12.23 2.22 -8.96
CA ASN A 192 -12.92 2.97 -7.91
C ASN A 192 -11.99 4.01 -7.28
N TRP A 193 -10.75 3.63 -6.99
CA TRP A 193 -9.74 4.56 -6.46
C TRP A 193 -9.43 5.69 -7.43
N ARG A 194 -9.34 5.43 -8.74
CA ARG A 194 -9.07 6.45 -9.78
C ARG A 194 -10.16 7.53 -9.87
N THR A 195 -11.37 7.25 -9.38
CA THR A 195 -12.44 8.26 -9.32
C THR A 195 -11.96 9.47 -8.51
N PRO A 196 -12.17 10.72 -9.00
CA PRO A 196 -11.70 11.91 -8.31
C PRO A 196 -12.19 11.99 -6.86
N PRO A 197 -11.27 12.20 -5.90
CA PRO A 197 -11.65 12.36 -4.50
C PRO A 197 -12.40 13.67 -4.31
N HIS A 198 -13.30 13.69 -3.33
CA HIS A 198 -13.93 14.92 -2.86
C HIS A 198 -13.03 15.67 -1.87
N VAL A 199 -12.19 14.92 -1.15
CA VAL A 199 -11.28 15.44 -0.13
C VAL A 199 -9.88 14.88 -0.33
N MET A 200 -8.89 15.77 -0.37
CA MET A 200 -7.48 15.39 -0.38
C MET A 200 -6.86 15.69 0.97
N ILE A 201 -6.34 14.65 1.64
CA ILE A 201 -5.58 14.78 2.88
C ILE A 201 -4.12 15.02 2.48
N VAL A 202 -3.55 16.15 2.86
CA VAL A 202 -2.18 16.52 2.56
C VAL A 202 -1.35 16.51 3.84
N SER A 203 -0.44 15.56 3.92
CA SER A 203 0.58 15.53 4.98
C SER A 203 1.64 16.60 4.75
N MET A 204 2.15 17.20 5.83
CA MET A 204 3.28 18.14 5.73
C MET A 204 4.62 17.40 5.57
N ASP A 205 4.77 16.26 6.22
CA ASP A 205 5.99 15.44 6.32
C ASP A 205 5.60 13.97 6.52
N GLU A 206 6.53 13.05 6.24
CA GLU A 206 6.32 11.59 6.38
C GLU A 206 5.96 11.17 7.81
N ARG A 207 6.43 11.91 8.83
CA ARG A 207 6.10 11.65 10.24
C ARG A 207 4.60 11.74 10.53
N GLN A 208 3.82 12.38 9.66
CA GLN A 208 2.36 12.46 9.78
C GLN A 208 1.62 11.47 8.87
N ALA A 209 2.32 10.59 8.14
CA ALA A 209 1.70 9.67 7.19
C ALA A 209 0.64 8.77 7.83
N ASP A 210 0.94 8.16 8.97
CA ASP A 210 0.00 7.25 9.66
C ASP A 210 -1.27 7.96 10.10
N TYR A 211 -1.14 9.19 10.64
CA TYR A 211 -2.29 9.98 11.06
C TYR A 211 -3.09 10.52 9.87
N ALA A 212 -2.41 10.93 8.78
CA ALA A 212 -3.09 11.30 7.54
C ALA A 212 -3.86 10.11 6.94
N GLN A 213 -3.31 8.90 7.01
CA GLN A 213 -3.95 7.67 6.57
C GLN A 213 -5.16 7.32 7.46
N SER A 214 -5.04 7.41 8.78
CA SER A 214 -6.16 7.13 9.69
C SER A 214 -7.33 8.11 9.50
N VAL A 215 -7.04 9.40 9.27
CA VAL A 215 -8.06 10.42 8.89
C VAL A 215 -8.71 10.06 7.55
N THR A 216 -7.92 9.62 6.58
CA THR A 216 -8.44 9.19 5.26
C THR A 216 -9.40 8.02 5.40
N GLU A 217 -9.07 7.04 6.24
CA GLU A 217 -9.93 5.88 6.52
C GLU A 217 -11.18 6.25 7.32
N ALA A 218 -11.09 7.17 8.27
CA ALA A 218 -12.27 7.70 8.98
C ALA A 218 -13.26 8.35 8.00
N LEU A 219 -12.77 9.20 7.09
CA LEU A 219 -13.58 9.83 6.06
C LEU A 219 -14.19 8.82 5.08
N ARG A 220 -13.44 7.79 4.68
CA ARG A 220 -13.98 6.72 3.82
C ARG A 220 -15.07 5.94 4.52
N ARG A 221 -14.90 5.60 5.80
CA ARG A 221 -15.92 4.91 6.61
C ARG A 221 -17.18 5.75 6.79
N SER A 222 -17.07 7.07 6.83
CA SER A 222 -18.24 7.98 6.84
C SER A 222 -18.89 8.16 5.46
N GLY A 223 -18.38 7.50 4.41
CA GLY A 223 -18.91 7.56 3.05
C GLY A 223 -18.36 8.70 2.19
N VAL A 224 -17.34 9.42 2.66
CA VAL A 224 -16.66 10.48 1.89
C VAL A 224 -15.57 9.88 1.01
N ARG A 225 -15.54 10.27 -0.27
CA ARG A 225 -14.44 9.92 -1.18
C ARG A 225 -13.19 10.71 -0.82
N ALA A 226 -12.33 10.13 0.01
CA ALA A 226 -11.09 10.74 0.46
C ALA A 226 -9.86 10.03 -0.11
N ARG A 227 -8.76 10.77 -0.29
CA ARG A 227 -7.43 10.24 -0.66
C ARG A 227 -6.35 11.00 0.11
N ALA A 228 -5.27 10.32 0.49
CA ALA A 228 -4.09 10.94 1.06
C ALA A 228 -3.00 11.19 0.01
N ASP A 229 -2.38 12.36 0.07
CA ASP A 229 -1.12 12.68 -0.57
C ASP A 229 -0.01 12.63 0.49
N LEU A 230 0.70 11.50 0.46
CA LEU A 230 1.80 11.18 1.37
C LEU A 230 3.17 11.38 0.70
N ARG A 231 3.21 11.98 -0.49
CA ARG A 231 4.47 12.22 -1.22
C ARG A 231 5.40 13.10 -0.40
N HIS A 232 6.69 12.77 -0.43
CA HIS A 232 7.74 13.55 0.21
C HIS A 232 8.07 14.79 -0.63
N GLU A 233 7.15 15.75 -0.61
CA GLU A 233 7.21 17.01 -1.33
C GLU A 233 6.71 18.16 -0.46
N LYS A 234 7.00 19.40 -0.89
CA LYS A 234 6.56 20.60 -0.16
C LYS A 234 5.04 20.67 -0.14
N VAL A 235 4.45 20.85 1.04
CA VAL A 235 2.99 20.98 1.23
C VAL A 235 2.35 22.01 0.30
N ARG A 236 3.01 23.15 0.02
CA ARG A 236 2.50 24.18 -0.91
C ARG A 236 2.34 23.67 -2.33
N GLN A 237 3.24 22.80 -2.79
CA GLN A 237 3.17 22.19 -4.12
C GLN A 237 1.98 21.23 -4.18
N LYS A 238 1.85 20.35 -3.20
CA LYS A 238 0.72 19.41 -3.07
C LYS A 238 -0.63 20.15 -3.03
N ILE A 239 -0.75 21.21 -2.22
CA ILE A 239 -1.96 22.04 -2.16
C ILE A 239 -2.27 22.68 -3.52
N ARG A 240 -1.27 23.27 -4.19
CA ARG A 240 -1.46 23.92 -5.49
C ARG A 240 -1.91 22.95 -6.58
N GLU A 241 -1.40 21.73 -6.58
CA GLU A 241 -1.79 20.67 -7.52
C GLU A 241 -3.23 20.22 -7.28
N HIS A 242 -3.57 19.87 -6.03
CA HIS A 242 -4.89 19.31 -5.72
C HIS A 242 -6.02 20.34 -5.72
N SER A 243 -5.75 21.60 -5.38
CA SER A 243 -6.74 22.69 -5.44
C SER A 243 -7.28 22.98 -6.85
N GLN A 244 -6.65 22.45 -7.90
CA GLN A 244 -7.17 22.55 -9.26
C GLN A 244 -8.40 21.66 -9.48
N HIS A 245 -8.51 20.54 -8.77
CA HIS A 245 -9.49 19.48 -9.08
C HIS A 245 -10.29 18.98 -7.88
N VAL A 246 -9.76 19.11 -6.66
CA VAL A 246 -10.36 18.53 -5.45
C VAL A 246 -11.07 19.62 -4.65
N PRO A 247 -12.38 19.50 -4.35
CA PRO A 247 -13.16 20.52 -3.64
C PRO A 247 -12.61 20.96 -2.30
N TYR A 248 -12.14 20.01 -1.49
CA TYR A 248 -11.63 20.25 -0.14
C TYR A 248 -10.26 19.64 0.06
N LEU A 249 -9.43 20.35 0.81
CA LEU A 249 -8.14 19.87 1.27
C LEU A 249 -8.13 19.83 2.79
N VAL A 250 -7.61 18.75 3.34
CA VAL A 250 -7.37 18.56 4.76
C VAL A 250 -5.87 18.54 4.99
N VAL A 251 -5.33 19.54 5.68
CA VAL A 251 -3.89 19.67 5.92
C VAL A 251 -3.55 19.07 7.28
N ILE A 252 -2.56 18.19 7.30
CA ILE A 252 -2.08 17.50 8.50
C ILE A 252 -0.63 17.89 8.78
N GLY A 253 -0.42 18.70 9.80
CA GLY A 253 0.87 19.01 10.37
C GLY A 253 1.08 18.34 11.74
N GLU A 254 2.19 18.71 12.39
CA GLU A 254 2.54 18.15 13.70
C GLU A 254 1.52 18.51 14.78
N LYS A 255 0.93 19.71 14.72
CA LYS A 255 -0.09 20.16 15.69
C LYS A 255 -1.39 19.38 15.52
N GLU A 256 -1.81 19.16 14.29
CA GLU A 256 -2.99 18.36 13.94
C GLU A 256 -2.84 16.92 14.44
N LYS A 257 -1.67 16.30 14.19
CA LYS A 257 -1.36 14.96 14.69
C LYS A 257 -1.37 14.89 16.21
N ALA A 258 -0.66 15.79 16.88
CA ALA A 258 -0.53 15.78 18.34
C ALA A 258 -1.85 16.10 19.06
N GLY A 259 -2.73 16.88 18.44
CA GLY A 259 -4.00 17.30 19.01
C GLY A 259 -5.22 16.52 18.50
N GLU A 260 -5.03 15.49 17.67
CA GLU A 260 -6.10 14.67 17.09
C GLU A 260 -7.21 15.50 16.40
N PHE A 261 -6.79 16.56 15.69
CA PHE A 261 -7.68 17.40 14.88
C PHE A 261 -7.13 17.53 13.45
N VAL A 262 -7.87 18.19 12.59
CA VAL A 262 -7.50 18.49 11.21
C VAL A 262 -7.71 19.96 10.87
N SER A 263 -6.94 20.48 9.90
CA SER A 263 -7.15 21.83 9.35
C SER A 263 -7.80 21.73 7.96
N VAL A 264 -8.98 22.30 7.79
CA VAL A 264 -9.82 22.11 6.59
C VAL A 264 -9.86 23.38 5.75
N ARG A 265 -9.74 23.23 4.43
CA ARG A 265 -9.82 24.36 3.49
C ARG A 265 -10.51 24.00 2.19
N SER A 266 -11.08 25.00 1.53
CA SER A 266 -11.60 24.85 0.18
C SER A 266 -10.48 24.88 -0.87
N ARG A 267 -10.81 24.43 -2.08
CA ARG A 267 -9.95 24.58 -3.25
C ARG A 267 -9.65 26.03 -3.64
N THR A 268 -10.50 26.99 -3.26
CA THR A 268 -10.28 28.43 -3.53
C THR A 268 -9.42 29.11 -2.46
N GLY A 269 -9.06 28.38 -1.41
CA GLY A 269 -8.19 28.86 -0.33
C GLY A 269 -8.93 29.34 0.91
N GLU A 270 -10.28 29.33 0.91
CA GLU A 270 -11.11 29.58 2.09
C GLU A 270 -10.73 28.61 3.22
N ASP A 271 -10.54 29.16 4.41
CA ASP A 271 -10.15 28.42 5.60
C ASP A 271 -11.39 28.13 6.45
N PHE A 272 -11.72 26.85 6.62
CA PHE A 272 -12.84 26.40 7.45
C PHE A 272 -12.41 26.10 8.89
N GLY A 273 -11.14 26.33 9.22
CA GLY A 273 -10.58 26.20 10.55
C GLY A 273 -10.22 24.77 10.93
N ARG A 274 -10.11 24.57 12.25
CA ARG A 274 -9.71 23.31 12.86
C ARG A 274 -10.94 22.55 13.35
N MET A 275 -10.97 21.26 13.07
CA MET A 275 -12.07 20.38 13.45
C MET A 275 -11.53 19.05 14.00
N GLY A 276 -12.23 18.46 14.97
CA GLY A 276 -11.98 17.06 15.34
C GLY A 276 -12.29 16.13 14.17
N VAL A 277 -11.67 14.94 14.15
CA VAL A 277 -11.82 13.98 13.05
C VAL A 277 -13.27 13.56 12.82
N GLU A 278 -14.04 13.36 13.90
CA GLU A 278 -15.46 13.03 13.79
C GLU A 278 -16.28 14.21 13.25
N THR A 279 -16.04 15.42 13.76
CA THR A 279 -16.72 16.65 13.33
C THR A 279 -16.52 16.93 11.83
N VAL A 280 -15.30 16.75 11.32
CA VAL A 280 -15.05 16.96 9.88
C VAL A 280 -15.76 15.92 9.02
N CYS A 281 -15.91 14.68 9.50
CA CYS A 281 -16.65 13.63 8.79
C CYS A 281 -18.13 13.99 8.61
N GLU A 282 -18.76 14.50 9.68
CA GLU A 282 -20.15 14.96 9.65
C GLU A 282 -20.32 16.18 8.75
N TRP A 283 -19.44 17.17 8.90
CA TRP A 283 -19.49 18.41 8.14
C TRP A 283 -19.38 18.18 6.63
N LEU A 284 -18.43 17.35 6.19
CA LEU A 284 -18.24 17.02 4.77
C LEU A 284 -19.43 16.26 4.17
N ASN A 285 -20.10 15.42 4.95
CA ASN A 285 -21.31 14.75 4.47
C ASN A 285 -22.47 15.72 4.26
N GLN A 286 -22.63 16.73 5.12
CA GLN A 286 -23.64 17.78 4.95
C GLN A 286 -23.33 18.69 3.74
N ALA A 287 -22.05 19.05 3.56
CA ALA A 287 -21.59 19.87 2.44
C ALA A 287 -21.82 19.20 1.07
N ARG A 288 -21.72 17.86 1.01
CA ARG A 288 -22.03 17.08 -0.18
C ARG A 288 -23.51 17.16 -0.58
N SER A 289 -24.42 17.13 0.39
CA SER A 289 -25.86 17.21 0.13
C SER A 289 -26.29 18.55 -0.49
N HIS A 290 -25.57 19.64 -0.20
CA HIS A 290 -25.88 20.98 -0.70
C HIS A 290 -25.31 21.27 -2.10
N THR A 291 -24.32 20.51 -2.57
CA THR A 291 -23.73 20.65 -3.91
C THR A 291 -24.56 19.93 -5.01
N ILE A 292 -25.58 19.16 -4.63
CA ILE A 292 -26.43 18.36 -5.55
C ILE A 292 -27.80 19.04 -5.84
N MET A 293 -28.09 20.19 -5.24
CA MET A 293 -29.20 21.09 -5.63
C MET A 293 -28.67 22.28 -6.43
#